data_AF-A0A819IL53-F1
#
_entry.id   AF-A0A819IL53-F1
#
_cell.length_a   1.000
_cell.length_b   1.000
_cell.length_c   1.000
_cell.angle_alpha   90.00
_cell.angle_beta   90.00
_cell.angle_gamma   90.00
#
_symmetry.space_group_name_H-M   'P 1'
#
loop_
_entity.id
_entity.type
_entity.pdbx_description
1 polymer ?
#
loop_
_entity_poly.entity_id
_entity_poly.type
_entity_poly.pdbx_seq_one_letter_code
_entity_poly.pdbx_strand_id
1 'polypeptide(L)'
;MAPERRSFCYYGHKFEEYVTKNDTSTEPLNLSQQFAGVFQVTIGSYRLLCSAEMDRAVEKSSSITEHIELKFNIRVRMKGIRTIVIGLRDNNGIVNSLVPLNITDIEKATCTWSRQSFFNFFLLFAEFLQQHVTNEYSHTHKDVVLFHFLPSSQTISMTKSSDSKYHFLPDWFFNQFI
;
A
#
# COMPACT_ATOMS: atom_id res chain seq x y z
N MET A 1 -8.29 -15.66 12.90
CA MET A 1 -7.12 -14.87 13.39
C MET A 1 -7.07 -15.02 14.91
N ALA A 2 -5.91 -15.36 15.49
CA ALA A 2 -5.78 -15.54 16.94
C ALA A 2 -6.11 -14.23 17.70
N PRO A 3 -6.68 -14.29 18.92
CA PRO A 3 -7.10 -13.10 19.68
C PRO A 3 -6.00 -12.05 19.85
N GLU A 4 -4.77 -12.47 20.14
CA GLU A 4 -3.62 -11.57 20.28
C GLU A 4 -3.40 -10.74 19.01
N ARG A 5 -3.44 -11.36 17.83
CA ARG A 5 -3.24 -10.67 16.54
C ARG A 5 -4.29 -9.58 16.28
N ARG A 6 -5.52 -9.79 16.74
CA ARG A 6 -6.58 -8.77 16.63
C ARG A 6 -6.26 -7.56 17.49
N SER A 7 -5.76 -7.77 18.71
CA SER A 7 -5.32 -6.69 19.59
C SER A 7 -4.17 -5.89 18.97
N PHE A 8 -3.20 -6.55 18.31
CA PHE A 8 -2.13 -5.86 17.59
C PHE A 8 -2.65 -4.94 16.48
N CYS A 9 -3.63 -5.38 15.68
CA CYS A 9 -4.25 -4.53 14.65
C CYS A 9 -4.98 -3.35 15.28
N TYR A 10 -5.75 -3.59 16.35
CA TYR A 10 -6.47 -2.55 17.08
C TYR A 10 -5.54 -1.48 17.64
N TYR A 11 -4.41 -1.87 18.24
CA TYR A 11 -3.43 -0.92 18.77
C TYR A 11 -2.87 0.01 17.71
N GLY A 12 -2.66 -0.47 16.48
CA GLY A 12 -2.22 0.37 15.36
C GLY A 12 -3.22 1.48 15.06
N HIS A 13 -4.50 1.13 14.92
CA HIS A 13 -5.52 2.13 14.62
C HIS A 13 -5.85 3.06 15.79
N LYS A 14 -5.78 2.58 17.03
CA LYS A 14 -5.90 3.47 18.20
C LYS A 14 -4.71 4.43 18.30
N PHE A 15 -3.51 3.98 17.96
CA PHE A 15 -2.35 4.85 17.86
C PHE A 15 -2.56 5.97 16.82
N GLU A 16 -3.07 5.64 15.63
CA GLU A 16 -3.44 6.61 14.61
C GLU A 16 -4.43 7.65 15.18
N GLU A 17 -5.50 7.21 15.87
CA GLU A 17 -6.46 8.11 16.49
C GLU A 17 -5.83 9.07 17.52
N TYR A 18 -5.00 8.56 18.43
CA TYR A 18 -4.33 9.38 19.45
C TYR A 18 -3.43 10.46 18.82
N VAL A 19 -2.68 10.12 17.78
CA VAL A 19 -1.72 11.03 17.15
C VAL A 19 -2.42 12.01 16.18
N THR A 20 -3.59 11.67 15.67
CA THR A 20 -4.30 12.49 14.68
C THR A 20 -5.36 13.40 15.26
N LYS A 21 -6.12 12.97 16.27
CA LYS A 21 -7.28 13.73 16.76
C LYS A 21 -7.01 14.60 17.99
N ASN A 22 -5.82 14.52 18.61
CA ASN A 22 -5.54 15.14 19.93
C ASN A 22 -6.66 14.84 20.96
N ASP A 23 -7.29 13.67 20.85
CA ASP A 23 -8.49 13.32 21.58
C ASP A 23 -8.26 12.01 22.33
N THR A 24 -8.66 11.97 23.60
CA THR A 24 -8.64 10.77 24.45
C THR A 24 -10.01 10.09 24.50
N SER A 25 -10.85 10.35 23.50
CA SER A 25 -12.20 9.82 23.40
C SER A 25 -12.26 8.31 23.61
N THR A 26 -13.22 7.89 24.44
CA THR A 26 -13.55 6.49 24.70
C THR A 26 -14.49 5.91 23.66
N GLU A 27 -14.85 6.69 22.63
CA GLU A 27 -15.77 6.24 21.60
C GLU A 27 -15.20 5.03 20.82
N PRO A 28 -16.08 4.13 20.34
CA PRO A 28 -15.67 3.03 19.50
C PRO A 28 -14.93 3.51 18.25
N LEU A 29 -13.83 2.85 17.95
CA LEU A 29 -13.02 3.15 16.77
C LEU A 29 -13.80 2.80 15.49
N ASN A 30 -14.04 3.79 14.64
CA ASN A 30 -14.68 3.58 13.34
C ASN A 30 -13.63 3.32 12.25
N LEU A 31 -13.39 2.05 11.95
CA LEU A 31 -12.42 1.61 10.92
C LEU A 31 -12.91 1.81 9.47
N SER A 32 -14.17 2.22 9.27
CA SER A 32 -14.69 2.50 7.92
C SER A 32 -14.28 3.87 7.39
N GLN A 33 -13.80 4.77 8.27
CA GLN A 33 -13.29 6.07 7.88
C GLN A 33 -11.87 5.94 7.36
N GLN A 34 -11.67 6.28 6.09
CA GLN A 34 -10.38 6.24 5.42
C GLN A 34 -10.24 7.47 4.54
N PHE A 35 -9.00 7.92 4.38
CA PHE A 35 -8.64 8.93 3.39
C PHE A 35 -7.66 8.28 2.42
N ALA A 36 -7.89 8.40 1.12
CA ALA A 36 -6.97 7.84 0.13
C ALA A 36 -6.42 8.92 -0.80
N GLY A 37 -5.10 8.96 -0.94
CA GLY A 37 -4.43 9.76 -1.95
C GLY A 37 -4.41 9.03 -3.28
N VAL A 38 -4.62 9.76 -4.39
CA VAL A 38 -4.47 9.23 -5.75
C VAL A 38 -3.22 9.83 -6.38
N PHE A 39 -2.35 8.95 -6.89
CA PHE A 39 -1.03 9.31 -7.38
C PHE A 39 -0.82 8.78 -8.79
N GLN A 40 -0.26 9.63 -9.63
CA GLN A 40 0.32 9.21 -10.89
C GLN A 40 1.83 9.07 -10.72
N VAL A 41 2.35 7.88 -11.03
CA VAL A 41 3.77 7.54 -10.93
C VAL A 41 4.27 7.10 -12.30
N THR A 42 5.50 7.47 -12.66
CA THR A 42 6.15 7.00 -13.89
C THR A 42 7.40 6.22 -13.52
N ILE A 43 7.50 4.99 -14.01
CA ILE A 43 8.62 4.08 -13.78
C ILE A 43 9.07 3.55 -15.15
N GLY A 44 10.25 3.96 -15.61
CA GLY A 44 10.68 3.70 -16.99
C GLY A 44 9.71 4.34 -18.00
N SER A 45 9.20 3.54 -18.94
CA SER A 45 8.17 3.94 -19.90
C SER A 45 6.74 3.75 -19.40
N TYR A 46 6.55 3.12 -18.23
CA TYR A 46 5.22 2.79 -17.72
C TYR A 46 4.67 3.91 -16.84
N ARG A 47 3.40 4.26 -17.08
CA ARG A 47 2.63 5.19 -16.24
C ARG A 47 1.64 4.39 -15.40
N LEU A 48 1.70 4.60 -14.09
CA LEU A 48 0.84 3.95 -13.11
C LEU A 48 -0.06 4.99 -12.48
N LEU A 49 -1.35 4.68 -12.40
CA LEU A 49 -2.30 5.39 -11.56
C LEU A 49 -2.61 4.49 -10.37
N CYS A 50 -2.29 4.95 -9.17
CA CYS A 50 -2.45 4.17 -7.94
C CYS A 50 -3.13 5.02 -6.87
N SER A 51 -3.88 4.38 -5.98
CA SER A 51 -4.41 4.99 -4.77
C SER A 51 -3.89 4.27 -3.54
N ALA A 52 -3.65 4.99 -2.45
CA ALA A 52 -3.24 4.44 -1.16
C ALA A 52 -3.93 5.18 -0.02
N GLU A 53 -4.22 4.47 1.08
CA GLU A 53 -4.84 5.01 2.31
C GLU A 53 -3.82 5.80 3.11
N MET A 54 -4.04 7.11 3.30
CA MET A 54 -3.17 8.01 4.08
C MET A 54 -3.70 8.21 5.50
N ASP A 55 -2.80 8.20 6.49
CA ASP A 55 -3.18 8.39 7.90
C ASP A 55 -3.45 9.87 8.23
N ARG A 56 -2.48 10.74 7.94
CA ARG A 56 -2.58 12.18 8.28
C ARG A 56 -1.74 13.07 7.37
N ALA A 57 -2.27 14.27 7.09
CA ALA A 57 -1.49 15.37 6.54
C ALA A 57 -0.76 16.17 7.64
N VAL A 58 0.50 16.50 7.39
CA VAL A 58 1.29 17.44 8.20
C VAL A 58 1.31 18.78 7.47
N GLU A 59 0.73 19.80 8.09
CA GLU A 59 0.75 21.14 7.55
C GLU A 59 2.12 21.79 7.82
N LYS A 60 2.81 22.20 6.75
CA LYS A 60 3.89 23.19 6.82
C LYS A 60 3.34 24.50 6.26
N SER A 61 3.58 25.59 6.99
CA SER A 61 3.15 26.95 6.63
C SER A 61 3.31 27.21 5.12
N SER A 62 2.17 27.41 4.45
CA SER A 62 1.95 27.77 3.02
C SER A 62 1.70 26.67 1.97
N SER A 63 1.84 25.37 2.26
CA SER A 63 1.32 24.31 1.36
C SER A 63 1.20 22.94 2.03
N ILE A 64 0.06 22.27 1.84
CA ILE A 64 -0.14 20.86 2.24
C ILE A 64 0.76 20.00 1.34
N THR A 65 1.95 19.65 1.81
CA THR A 65 2.96 18.92 1.00
C THR A 65 3.47 17.64 1.66
N GLU A 66 3.00 17.30 2.85
CA GLU A 66 3.52 16.16 3.61
C GLU A 66 2.36 15.31 4.16
N HIS A 67 2.33 14.04 3.81
CA HIS A 67 1.47 13.03 4.42
C HIS A 67 2.32 12.02 5.20
N ILE A 68 1.80 11.53 6.31
CA ILE A 68 2.34 10.40 7.08
C ILE A 68 1.48 9.20 6.73
N GLU A 69 2.11 8.09 6.36
CA GLU A 69 1.44 6.83 6.11
C GLU A 69 2.31 5.67 6.59
N LEU A 70 1.71 4.75 7.34
CA LEU A 70 2.36 3.58 7.94
C LEU A 70 1.52 2.31 7.75
N LYS A 71 1.54 1.74 6.54
CA LYS A 71 1.40 0.28 6.30
C LYS A 71 1.67 -0.12 4.84
N PHE A 72 2.76 0.38 4.27
CA PHE A 72 3.31 -0.25 3.06
C PHE A 72 4.80 -0.51 3.22
N ASN A 73 5.16 -1.79 3.18
CA ASN A 73 6.53 -2.23 2.93
C ASN A 73 6.80 -2.13 1.42
N ILE A 74 6.55 -0.97 0.81
CA ILE A 74 7.03 -0.72 -0.54
C ILE A 74 7.64 0.68 -0.58
N ARG A 75 8.97 0.63 -0.70
CA ARG A 75 9.92 1.70 -1.00
C ARG A 75 9.68 2.30 -2.40
N VAL A 76 8.43 2.60 -2.77
CA VAL A 76 8.18 3.56 -3.85
C VAL A 76 8.05 4.89 -3.17
N ARG A 77 9.00 5.78 -3.43
CA ARG A 77 8.94 7.18 -3.00
C ARG A 77 7.76 7.82 -3.73
N MET A 78 6.54 7.60 -3.22
CA MET A 78 5.37 8.39 -3.59
C MET A 78 5.73 9.82 -3.20
N LYS A 79 5.77 10.72 -4.18
CA LYS A 79 6.08 12.14 -3.94
C LYS A 79 5.04 12.67 -2.96
N GLY A 80 5.38 12.76 -1.67
CA GLY A 80 4.47 13.30 -0.64
C GLY A 80 4.67 12.73 0.76
N ILE A 81 5.18 11.49 0.89
CA ILE A 81 5.46 10.90 2.21
C ILE A 81 6.95 11.09 2.51
N ARG A 82 7.26 11.78 3.60
CA ARG A 82 8.65 12.05 4.03
C ARG A 82 8.96 11.54 5.43
N THR A 83 7.94 11.45 6.27
CA THR A 83 8.09 11.17 7.69
C THR A 83 7.18 10.03 8.11
N ILE A 84 7.73 9.12 8.88
CA ILE A 84 7.05 8.02 9.56
C ILE A 84 7.12 8.32 11.06
N VAL A 85 5.99 8.27 11.77
CA VAL A 85 5.99 8.46 13.23
C VAL A 85 5.77 7.11 13.91
N ILE A 86 6.74 6.68 14.70
CA ILE A 86 6.74 5.38 15.37
C ILE A 86 6.35 5.56 16.83
N GLY A 87 5.30 4.87 17.29
CA GLY A 87 4.96 4.75 18.70
C GLY A 87 5.60 3.50 19.32
N LEU A 88 6.57 3.68 20.22
CA LEU A 88 7.17 2.56 20.96
C LEU A 88 6.29 2.22 22.15
N ARG A 89 5.72 1.02 22.13
CA ARG A 89 4.84 0.52 23.20
C ARG A 89 5.52 -0.54 24.05
N ASP A 90 5.10 -0.61 25.31
CA ASP A 90 5.48 -1.70 26.21
C ASP A 90 4.58 -2.93 26.05
N ASN A 91 4.81 -3.94 26.91
CA ASN A 91 4.06 -5.19 26.94
C ASN A 91 2.61 -5.01 27.44
N ASN A 92 2.30 -3.90 28.11
CA ASN A 92 0.95 -3.55 28.53
C ASN A 92 0.17 -2.84 27.42
N GLY A 93 0.79 -2.59 26.27
CA GLY A 93 0.17 -1.91 25.13
C GLY A 93 0.21 -0.38 25.21
N ILE A 94 0.95 0.18 26.18
CA ILE A 94 1.04 1.63 26.37
C ILE A 94 2.20 2.18 25.55
N VAL A 95 1.91 3.18 24.71
CA VAL A 95 2.94 3.90 23.93
C VAL A 95 3.62 4.92 24.84
N ASN A 96 4.92 4.72 25.06
CA ASN A 96 5.71 5.53 26.00
C ASN A 96 6.58 6.58 25.29
N SER A 97 6.81 6.45 23.98
CA SER A 97 7.57 7.43 23.21
C SER A 97 7.17 7.46 21.73
N LEU A 98 7.33 8.64 21.13
CA LEU A 98 7.16 8.86 19.69
C LEU A 98 8.51 9.15 19.06
N VAL A 99 8.84 8.44 17.99
CA VAL A 99 10.08 8.61 17.24
C VAL A 99 9.74 8.99 15.80
N PRO A 100 10.01 10.23 15.36
CA PRO A 100 9.92 10.59 13.96
C PRO A 100 11.10 9.97 13.20
N LEU A 101 10.80 9.28 12.11
CA LEU A 101 11.77 8.64 11.25
C LEU A 101 11.62 9.17 9.83
N ASN A 102 12.70 9.72 9.28
CA ASN A 102 12.71 10.09 7.88
C ASN A 102 12.87 8.83 7.03
N ILE A 103 12.10 8.73 5.95
CA ILE A 103 12.20 7.59 5.02
C ILE A 103 13.63 7.42 4.50
N THR A 104 14.40 8.50 4.32
CA THR A 104 15.79 8.42 3.86
C THR A 104 16.72 7.68 4.83
N ASP A 105 16.39 7.66 6.13
CA ASP A 105 17.22 7.04 7.15
C ASP A 105 16.96 5.53 7.24
N ILE A 106 15.73 5.09 6.95
CA ILE A 106 15.36 3.67 6.84
C ILE A 106 16.17 2.99 5.72
N GLU A 107 16.35 3.68 4.61
CA GLU A 107 17.07 3.16 3.44
C GLU A 107 18.53 2.82 3.76
N LYS A 108 19.15 3.58 4.67
CA LYS A 108 20.55 3.37 5.09
C LYS A 108 20.68 2.22 6.10
N ALA A 109 19.69 2.00 6.96
CA ALA A 109 19.77 1.06 8.07
C ALA A 109 19.39 -0.39 7.71
N THR A 110 18.62 -0.62 6.63
CA THR A 110 17.94 -1.90 6.38
C THR A 110 18.36 -2.62 5.08
N CYS A 111 19.54 -2.31 4.54
CA CYS A 111 19.91 -2.72 3.17
C CYS A 111 20.38 -4.19 3.04
N THR A 112 19.50 -5.16 3.30
CA THR A 112 19.66 -6.52 2.76
C THR A 112 19.15 -6.62 1.31
N TRP A 113 18.31 -5.68 0.85
CA TRP A 113 17.71 -5.67 -0.49
C TRP A 113 18.02 -4.38 -1.24
N SER A 114 18.41 -4.48 -2.51
CA SER A 114 18.75 -3.32 -3.34
C SER A 114 17.50 -2.70 -3.98
N ARG A 115 17.40 -1.36 -3.97
CA ARG A 115 16.35 -0.61 -4.68
C ARG A 115 16.35 -0.95 -6.18
N GLN A 116 17.54 -1.14 -6.75
CA GLN A 116 17.70 -1.48 -8.16
C GLN A 116 17.06 -2.83 -8.49
N SER A 117 17.21 -3.83 -7.62
CA SER A 117 16.59 -5.15 -7.80
C SER A 117 15.07 -5.06 -7.89
N PHE A 118 14.44 -4.21 -7.08
CA PHE A 118 12.99 -3.98 -7.15
C PHE A 118 12.57 -3.37 -8.49
N PHE A 119 13.22 -2.28 -8.92
CA PHE A 119 12.86 -1.63 -10.18
C PHE A 119 13.13 -2.52 -11.40
N ASN A 120 14.23 -3.28 -11.39
CA ASN A 120 14.53 -4.24 -12.44
C ASN A 120 13.44 -5.31 -12.54
N PHE A 121 13.05 -5.90 -11.40
CA PHE A 121 11.96 -6.87 -11.37
C PHE A 121 10.64 -6.25 -11.85
N PHE A 122 10.30 -5.06 -11.35
CA PHE A 122 9.07 -4.36 -11.74
C PHE A 122 9.01 -4.12 -13.26
N LEU A 123 10.09 -3.62 -13.86
CA LEU A 123 10.14 -3.35 -15.30
C LEU A 123 10.02 -4.62 -16.13
N LEU A 124 10.72 -5.70 -15.75
CA LEU A 124 10.62 -7.01 -16.40
C LEU A 124 9.20 -7.57 -16.31
N PHE A 125 8.57 -7.44 -15.13
CA PHE A 125 7.21 -7.92 -14.94
C PHE A 125 6.18 -7.08 -15.71
N ALA A 126 6.34 -5.75 -15.75
CA ALA A 126 5.47 -4.88 -16.54
C ALA A 126 5.56 -5.18 -18.04
N GLU A 127 6.76 -5.44 -18.54
CA GLU A 127 6.97 -5.87 -19.92
C GLU A 127 6.33 -7.22 -20.20
N PHE A 128 6.49 -8.19 -19.28
CA PHE A 128 5.82 -9.48 -19.36
C PHE A 128 4.29 -9.34 -19.46
N LEU A 129 3.69 -8.50 -18.62
CA LEU A 129 2.25 -8.23 -18.63
C LEU A 129 1.81 -7.64 -19.97
N GLN A 130 2.54 -6.65 -20.49
CA GLN A 130 2.21 -6.02 -21.76
C GLN A 130 2.30 -7.00 -22.94
N GLN A 131 3.31 -7.87 -22.94
CA GLN A 131 3.52 -8.82 -24.03
C GLN A 131 2.49 -9.96 -24.02
N HIS A 132 2.22 -10.54 -22.84
CA HIS A 132 1.44 -11.78 -22.74
C HIS A 132 -0.01 -11.51 -22.35
N VAL A 133 -0.29 -10.65 -21.36
CA VAL A 133 -1.66 -10.45 -20.86
C VAL A 133 -2.49 -9.57 -21.79
N THR A 134 -1.92 -8.47 -22.28
CA THR A 134 -2.67 -7.51 -23.12
C THR A 134 -3.00 -8.06 -24.50
N ASN A 135 -2.11 -8.86 -25.11
CA ASN A 135 -2.28 -9.31 -26.48
C ASN A 135 -3.03 -10.65 -26.62
N GLU A 136 -2.94 -11.55 -25.65
CA GLU A 136 -3.47 -12.92 -25.80
C GLU A 136 -4.74 -13.19 -24.97
N TYR A 137 -5.03 -12.41 -23.93
CA TYR A 137 -6.06 -12.76 -22.93
C TYR A 137 -7.25 -11.81 -22.84
N SER A 138 -7.24 -10.69 -23.56
CA SER A 138 -8.31 -9.67 -23.50
C SER A 138 -9.31 -9.81 -24.65
N HIS A 139 -10.24 -10.76 -24.55
CA HIS A 139 -11.41 -10.80 -25.43
C HIS A 139 -12.68 -10.34 -24.71
N THR A 140 -12.75 -10.50 -23.39
CA THR A 140 -13.84 -9.99 -22.56
C THR A 140 -13.31 -9.43 -21.24
N HIS A 141 -14.02 -8.47 -20.62
CA HIS A 141 -13.68 -7.94 -19.29
C HIS A 141 -13.89 -8.95 -18.15
N LYS A 142 -14.38 -10.15 -18.46
CA LYS A 142 -14.63 -11.25 -17.53
C LYS A 142 -13.49 -12.29 -17.55
N ASP A 143 -12.57 -12.19 -18.50
CA ASP A 143 -11.37 -13.00 -18.54
C ASP A 143 -10.33 -12.42 -17.57
N VAL A 144 -10.06 -13.13 -16.48
CA VAL A 144 -9.09 -12.72 -15.46
C VAL A 144 -7.85 -13.60 -15.54
N VAL A 145 -6.68 -12.97 -15.52
CA VAL A 145 -5.39 -13.67 -15.41
C VAL A 145 -4.90 -13.57 -13.97
N LEU A 146 -4.77 -14.72 -13.32
CA LEU A 146 -4.31 -14.85 -11.94
C LEU A 146 -2.82 -15.15 -11.90
N PHE A 147 -2.07 -14.34 -11.15
CA PHE A 147 -0.64 -14.56 -10.88
C PHE A 147 -0.45 -15.19 -9.51
N HIS A 148 0.26 -16.32 -9.46
CA HIS A 148 0.58 -17.01 -8.22
C HIS A 148 2.09 -16.99 -7.99
N PHE A 149 2.54 -16.32 -6.94
CA PHE A 149 3.93 -16.37 -6.51
C PHE A 149 4.13 -17.46 -5.46
N LEU A 150 5.03 -18.40 -5.72
CA LEU A 150 5.42 -19.44 -4.77
C LEU A 150 6.80 -19.13 -4.19
N PRO A 151 6.91 -18.69 -2.92
CA PRO A 151 8.19 -18.26 -2.35
C PRO A 151 9.25 -19.37 -2.26
N SER A 152 8.82 -20.62 -2.07
CA SER A 152 9.74 -21.77 -1.93
C SER A 152 10.52 -22.06 -3.20
N SER A 153 9.90 -21.87 -4.37
CA SER A 153 10.52 -22.04 -5.68
C SER A 153 10.91 -20.72 -6.35
N GLN A 154 10.51 -19.58 -5.77
CA GLN A 154 10.66 -18.24 -6.36
C GLN A 154 10.06 -18.13 -7.77
N THR A 155 8.98 -18.88 -8.03
CA THR A 155 8.33 -18.90 -9.34
C THR A 155 7.02 -18.14 -9.32
N ILE A 156 6.75 -17.44 -10.41
CA ILE A 156 5.43 -16.86 -10.71
C ILE A 156 4.77 -17.76 -11.76
N SER A 157 3.59 -18.29 -11.45
CA SER A 157 2.76 -19.01 -12.42
C SER A 157 1.50 -18.21 -12.75
N MET A 158 0.91 -18.51 -13.90
CA MET A 158 -0.22 -17.77 -14.46
C MET A 158 -1.37 -18.72 -14.78
N THR A 159 -2.57 -18.35 -14.37
CA THR A 159 -3.79 -19.13 -14.66
C THR A 159 -4.88 -18.22 -15.20
N LYS A 160 -5.48 -18.59 -16.35
CA LYS A 160 -6.68 -17.91 -16.85
C LYS A 160 -7.91 -18.43 -16.10
N SER A 161 -8.79 -17.52 -15.69
CA SER A 161 -10.07 -17.86 -15.06
C SER A 161 -11.19 -16.99 -15.60
N SER A 162 -12.36 -17.59 -15.77
CA SER A 162 -13.64 -16.93 -16.06
C SER A 162 -14.63 -17.08 -14.90
N ASP A 163 -14.13 -17.46 -13.71
CA ASP A 163 -14.94 -17.62 -12.51
C ASP A 163 -15.30 -16.24 -11.96
N SER A 164 -16.61 -16.00 -11.77
CA SER A 164 -17.15 -14.71 -11.35
C SER A 164 -16.61 -14.23 -10.01
N LYS A 165 -16.12 -15.13 -9.15
CA LYS A 165 -15.50 -14.74 -7.87
C LYS A 165 -14.21 -13.94 -8.02
N TYR A 166 -13.56 -14.00 -9.18
CA TYR A 166 -12.35 -13.25 -9.49
C TYR A 166 -12.64 -11.96 -10.27
N HIS A 167 -13.88 -11.69 -10.65
CA HIS A 167 -14.24 -10.44 -11.31
C HIS A 167 -14.12 -9.29 -10.31
N PHE A 168 -13.26 -8.32 -10.63
CA PHE A 168 -12.99 -7.17 -9.75
C PHE A 168 -13.42 -5.83 -10.36
N LEU A 169 -13.75 -5.79 -11.66
CA LEU A 169 -14.32 -4.61 -12.30
C LEU A 169 -15.86 -4.71 -12.27
N PRO A 170 -16.56 -3.75 -11.65
CA PRO A 170 -18.02 -3.75 -11.64
C PRO A 170 -18.59 -3.29 -12.99
N ASP A 171 -19.79 -3.75 -13.33
CA ASP A 171 -20.44 -3.48 -14.63
C ASP A 171 -20.59 -1.98 -14.90
N TRP A 172 -20.89 -1.17 -13.88
CA TRP A 172 -21.05 0.28 -14.04
C TRP A 172 -19.76 0.96 -14.51
N PHE A 173 -18.59 0.46 -14.08
CA PHE A 173 -17.30 1.03 -14.47
C PHE A 173 -17.00 0.69 -15.92
N PHE A 174 -17.25 -0.55 -16.33
CA PHE A 174 -17.10 -0.97 -17.71
C PHE A 174 -18.00 -0.14 -18.63
N ASN A 175 -19.31 -0.11 -18.35
CA ASN A 175 -20.29 0.58 -19.19
C ASN A 175 -20.04 2.10 -19.35
N GLN A 176 -19.30 2.71 -18.42
CA GLN A 176 -19.03 4.15 -18.44
C GLN A 176 -17.65 4.51 -18.99
N PHE A 177 -16.63 3.66 -18.82
CA PHE A 177 -15.23 4.03 -19.05
C PHE A 177 -14.46 3.12 -20.02
N ILE A 178 -15.00 1.94 -20.40
CA ILE A 178 -14.35 0.97 -21.31
C ILE A 178 -15.25 0.73 -22.51
#